data_AF-A0A5B8N8N2-F1
#
_entry.id   AF-A0A5B8N8N2-F1
#
_cell.length_a   1.000
_cell.length_b   1.000
_cell.length_c   1.000
_cell.angle_alpha   90.00
_cell.angle_beta   90.00
_cell.angle_gamma   90.00
#
_symmetry.space_group_name_H-M   'P 1'
#
loop_
_entity.id
_entity.type
_entity.pdbx_description
1 polymer ?
#
loop_
_entity_poly.entity_id
_entity_poly.type
_entity_poly.pdbx_seq_one_letter_code
_entity_poly.pdbx_strand_id
1 'polypeptide(L)'
;MALILPCYYLDEPLNEEELHFVRQTLVGPWARFKTGAAGLEQKRVPAVLPVPGAHGVYAKSREQRAECLRANLRHAGIRAYNGRQVVWVMPRDTEWDAIFQFAIREETGYAPYVAQRWFPQDEALVRGSVRVVDTQMLISAL
;
A
#
# COMPACT_ATOMS: atom_id res chain seq x y z
N MET A 1 7.10 -22.49 -7.90
CA MET A 1 6.27 -21.41 -8.48
C MET A 1 7.02 -20.10 -8.33
N ALA A 2 7.05 -19.28 -9.38
CA ALA A 2 7.68 -17.97 -9.31
C ALA A 2 6.86 -17.04 -8.40
N LEU A 3 7.51 -16.27 -7.53
CA LEU A 3 6.83 -15.34 -6.63
C LEU A 3 6.21 -14.19 -7.44
N ILE A 4 4.89 -14.00 -7.30
CA ILE A 4 4.17 -12.85 -7.82
C ILE A 4 3.86 -11.91 -6.67
N LEU A 5 4.36 -10.68 -6.76
CA LEU A 5 4.26 -9.71 -5.68
C LEU A 5 2.93 -8.94 -5.82
N PRO A 6 2.05 -8.97 -4.80
CA PRO A 6 0.76 -8.33 -4.88
C PRO A 6 0.92 -6.82 -4.70
N CYS A 7 0.23 -6.06 -5.55
CA CYS A 7 0.16 -4.61 -5.55
C CYS A 7 -1.27 -4.19 -5.24
N TYR A 8 -1.52 -3.89 -3.96
CA TYR A 8 -2.83 -3.52 -3.46
C TYR A 8 -3.13 -2.05 -3.72
N TYR A 9 -4.36 -1.74 -4.11
CA TYR A 9 -4.83 -0.36 -4.31
C TYR A 9 -6.29 -0.21 -3.86
N LEU A 10 -6.66 1.01 -3.48
CA LEU A 10 -8.02 1.37 -3.06
C LEU A 10 -8.89 1.80 -4.25
N ASP A 11 -8.52 2.92 -4.85
CA ASP A 11 -9.32 3.63 -5.85
C ASP A 11 -8.84 3.28 -7.25
N GLU A 12 -7.68 3.84 -7.62
CA GLU A 12 -7.09 3.69 -8.94
C GLU A 12 -5.88 2.76 -8.89
N PRO A 13 -5.78 1.78 -9.82
CA PRO A 13 -4.54 1.04 -10.01
C PRO A 13 -3.41 1.98 -10.46
N LEU A 14 -2.19 1.45 -10.50
CA LEU A 14 -1.11 2.07 -11.25
C LEU A 14 -1.46 2.02 -12.74
N ASN A 15 -1.26 3.14 -13.43
CA ASN A 15 -1.31 3.18 -14.89
C ASN A 15 -0.11 2.44 -15.50
N GLU A 16 -0.04 2.34 -16.83
CA GLU A 16 1.01 1.55 -17.49
C GLU A 16 2.44 2.04 -17.19
N GLU A 17 2.66 3.36 -17.19
CA GLU A 17 3.97 3.96 -16.90
C GLU A 17 4.37 3.74 -15.43
N GLU A 18 3.44 3.99 -14.51
CA GLU A 18 3.62 3.77 -13.08
C GLU A 18 3.91 2.29 -12.78
N LEU A 19 3.15 1.38 -13.40
CA LEU A 19 3.31 -0.06 -13.27
C LEU A 19 4.67 -0.52 -13.82
N HIS A 20 5.09 0.02 -14.96
CA HIS A 20 6.39 -0.28 -15.55
C HIS A 20 7.53 0.12 -14.60
N PHE A 21 7.48 1.35 -14.07
CA PHE A 21 8.46 1.84 -13.11
C PHE A 21 8.52 0.98 -11.84
N VAL A 22 7.37 0.64 -11.25
CA VAL A 22 7.31 -0.19 -10.04
C VAL A 22 7.87 -1.60 -10.32
N ARG A 23 7.55 -2.18 -11.48
CA ARG A 23 8.11 -3.48 -11.90
C ARG A 23 9.63 -3.42 -12.03
N GLN A 24 10.19 -2.42 -12.71
CA GLN A 24 11.65 -2.27 -12.81
C GLN A 24 12.32 -2.11 -11.44
N THR A 25 11.63 -1.47 -10.50
CA THR A 25 12.18 -1.20 -9.16
C THR A 25 12.15 -2.42 -8.25
N LEU A 26 11.16 -3.31 -8.40
CA LEU A 26 10.87 -4.40 -7.45
C LEU A 26 11.01 -5.82 -8.01
N VAL A 27 11.01 -6.00 -9.32
CA VAL A 27 10.91 -7.32 -9.97
C VAL A 27 12.17 -7.63 -10.78
N GLY A 28 12.65 -8.86 -10.69
CA GLY A 28 13.77 -9.36 -11.48
C GLY A 28 15.16 -9.16 -10.85
N PRO A 29 16.21 -9.68 -11.51
CA PRO A 29 17.56 -9.76 -10.94
C PRO A 29 18.20 -8.38 -10.71
N TRP A 30 17.82 -7.39 -11.51
CA TRP A 30 18.34 -6.03 -11.48
C TRP A 30 17.48 -5.07 -10.65
N ALA A 31 16.43 -5.57 -9.98
CA ALA A 31 15.59 -4.75 -9.12
C ALA A 31 16.43 -4.04 -8.04
N ARG A 32 16.05 -2.79 -7.76
CA ARG A 32 16.66 -1.98 -6.69
C ARG A 32 16.43 -2.64 -5.33
N PHE A 33 15.22 -3.10 -5.07
CA PHE A 33 14.90 -3.87 -3.87
C PHE A 33 14.82 -5.36 -4.22
N LYS A 34 15.58 -6.19 -3.50
CA LYS A 34 15.70 -7.63 -3.78
C LYS A 34 14.52 -8.40 -3.18
N THR A 35 13.39 -8.36 -3.87
CA THR A 35 12.17 -9.06 -3.43
C THR A 35 12.12 -10.55 -3.82
N GLY A 36 12.94 -10.96 -4.80
CA GLY A 36 12.86 -12.30 -5.41
C GLY A 36 11.62 -12.54 -6.26
N ALA A 37 10.81 -11.51 -6.52
CA ALA A 37 9.62 -11.62 -7.35
C ALA A 37 9.97 -11.69 -8.85
N ALA A 38 9.17 -12.47 -9.57
CA ALA A 38 9.21 -12.60 -11.02
C ALA A 38 8.08 -11.82 -11.71
N GLY A 39 7.12 -11.30 -10.95
CA GLY A 39 6.01 -10.52 -11.48
C GLY A 39 5.33 -9.66 -10.43
N LEU A 40 4.46 -8.76 -10.90
CA LEU A 40 3.63 -7.89 -10.08
C LEU A 40 2.17 -8.01 -10.55
N GLU A 41 1.26 -8.21 -9.60
CA GLU A 41 -0.19 -8.35 -9.84
C GLU A 41 -0.95 -7.25 -9.09
N GLN A 42 -1.76 -6.45 -9.80
CA GLN A 42 -2.56 -5.39 -9.17
C GLN A 42 -3.86 -5.97 -8.60
N LYS A 43 -4.14 -5.72 -7.32
CA LYS A 43 -5.32 -6.23 -6.59
C LYS A 43 -6.08 -5.08 -5.95
N ARG A 44 -7.34 -4.92 -6.34
CA ARG A 44 -8.22 -3.94 -5.68
C ARG A 44 -8.59 -4.44 -4.30
N VAL A 45 -8.47 -3.57 -3.29
CA VAL A 45 -9.03 -3.82 -1.97
C VAL A 45 -10.50 -3.38 -1.97
N PRO A 46 -11.46 -4.29 -1.80
CA PRO A 46 -12.87 -3.90 -1.73
C PRO A 46 -13.10 -3.18 -0.40
N ALA A 47 -13.22 -1.86 -0.42
CA ALA A 47 -13.34 -1.07 0.81
C ALA A 47 -14.56 -0.16 0.78
N VAL A 48 -15.38 -0.26 1.83
CA VAL A 48 -16.28 0.80 2.27
C VAL A 48 -15.54 1.52 3.40
N LEU A 49 -15.00 2.70 3.10
CA LEU A 49 -14.32 3.50 4.11
C LEU A 49 -15.37 4.15 5.02
N PRO A 50 -15.21 4.09 6.35
CA PRO A 50 -16.10 4.82 7.24
C PRO A 50 -15.95 6.31 6.93
N VAL A 51 -17.08 7.01 6.80
CA VAL A 51 -17.11 8.46 6.66
C VAL A 51 -17.09 9.12 8.05
N PRO A 52 -16.46 10.28 8.19
CA PRO A 52 -16.53 11.03 9.44
C PRO A 52 -17.98 11.46 9.72
N GLY A 53 -18.32 11.65 11.00
CA GLY A 53 -19.62 12.17 11.39
C GLY A 53 -19.83 13.64 11.00
N ALA A 54 -20.96 14.23 11.40
CA ALA A 54 -21.38 15.59 11.03
C ALA A 54 -20.40 16.72 11.39
N HIS A 55 -19.40 16.45 12.23
CA HIS A 55 -18.36 17.41 12.64
C HIS A 55 -16.97 17.09 12.09
N GLY A 56 -16.85 16.20 11.10
CA GLY A 56 -15.55 15.76 10.59
C GLY A 56 -14.80 14.81 11.52
N VAL A 57 -15.40 14.43 12.66
CA VAL A 57 -14.81 13.54 13.65
C VAL A 57 -15.26 12.10 13.41
N TYR A 58 -14.29 11.18 13.40
CA TYR A 58 -14.56 9.76 13.36
C TYR A 58 -15.01 9.26 14.75
N ALA A 59 -16.10 8.51 14.80
CA ALA A 59 -16.57 7.86 16.03
C ALA A 59 -15.64 6.72 16.49
N LYS A 60 -14.85 6.16 15.57
CA LYS A 60 -13.90 5.07 15.84
C LYS A 60 -12.46 5.58 15.88
N SER A 61 -11.65 5.00 16.76
CA SER A 61 -10.20 5.25 16.77
C SER A 61 -9.52 4.77 15.48
N ARG A 62 -8.26 5.15 15.26
CA ARG A 62 -7.49 4.70 14.08
C ARG A 62 -7.30 3.19 14.06
N GLU A 63 -7.07 2.59 15.21
CA GLU A 63 -6.89 1.14 15.41
C GLU A 63 -8.19 0.39 15.12
N GLN A 64 -9.31 0.91 15.60
CA GLN A 64 -10.63 0.35 15.30
C GLN A 64 -10.98 0.46 13.81
N ARG A 65 -10.57 1.55 13.15
CA ARG A 65 -10.70 1.69 11.69
C ARG A 65 -9.79 0.70 10.96
N ALA A 66 -8.55 0.51 11.41
CA ALA A 66 -7.64 -0.47 10.85
C ALA A 66 -8.21 -1.90 10.92
N GLU A 67 -8.81 -2.30 12.05
CA GLU A 67 -9.40 -3.64 12.19
C GLU A 67 -10.51 -3.89 11.17
N CYS A 68 -11.37 -2.89 10.91
CA CYS A 68 -12.37 -3.00 9.85
C CYS A 68 -11.74 -3.21 8.46
N LEU A 69 -10.62 -2.55 8.19
CA LEU A 69 -9.91 -2.68 6.91
C LEU A 69 -9.16 -4.00 6.75
N ARG A 70 -8.72 -4.62 7.85
CA ARG A 70 -8.09 -5.94 7.81
C ARG A 70 -9.00 -6.99 7.19
N ALA A 71 -10.30 -6.96 7.46
CA ALA A 71 -11.27 -7.84 6.80
C ALA A 71 -11.26 -7.64 5.27
N ASN A 72 -11.25 -6.40 4.80
CA ASN A 72 -11.19 -6.08 3.37
C ASN A 72 -9.89 -6.55 2.72
N LEU A 73 -8.75 -6.37 3.39
CA LEU A 73 -7.45 -6.87 2.94
C LEU A 73 -7.43 -8.40 2.88
N ARG A 74 -8.04 -9.09 3.86
CA ARG A 74 -8.20 -10.55 3.86
C ARG A 74 -9.04 -11.02 2.69
N HIS A 75 -10.13 -10.33 2.37
CA HIS A 75 -10.92 -10.59 1.17
C HIS A 75 -10.12 -10.38 -0.13
N ALA A 76 -9.21 -9.40 -0.15
CA ALA A 76 -8.26 -9.20 -1.25
C ALA A 76 -7.10 -10.22 -1.25
N GLY A 77 -7.10 -11.20 -0.33
CA GLY A 77 -6.15 -12.30 -0.29
C GLY A 77 -4.83 -12.01 0.41
N ILE A 78 -4.72 -10.94 1.20
CA ILE A 78 -3.44 -10.51 1.80
C ILE A 78 -2.78 -11.59 2.68
N ARG A 79 -3.58 -12.46 3.32
CA ARG A 79 -3.08 -13.50 4.23
C ARG A 79 -2.20 -14.54 3.54
N ALA A 80 -2.33 -14.70 2.22
CA ALA A 80 -1.44 -15.56 1.44
C ALA A 80 0.02 -15.07 1.44
N TYR A 81 0.26 -13.84 1.91
CA TYR A 81 1.56 -13.17 1.93
C TYR A 81 2.06 -12.89 3.37
N ASN A 82 1.58 -13.66 4.35
CA ASN A 82 2.17 -13.65 5.70
C ASN A 82 3.68 -13.95 5.64
N GLY A 83 4.47 -13.17 6.38
CA GLY A 83 5.92 -13.25 6.40
C GLY A 83 6.59 -12.59 5.19
N ARG A 84 5.88 -11.74 4.44
CA ARG A 84 6.41 -11.09 3.22
C ARG A 84 5.97 -9.64 3.10
N GLN A 85 6.83 -8.79 2.54
CA GLN A 85 6.43 -7.46 2.09
C GLN A 85 5.55 -7.55 0.84
N VAL A 86 4.58 -6.64 0.76
CA VAL A 86 3.66 -6.46 -0.37
C VAL A 86 3.79 -5.02 -0.90
N VAL A 87 3.20 -4.72 -2.06
CA VAL A 87 3.12 -3.35 -2.57
C VAL A 87 1.77 -2.74 -2.22
N TRP A 88 1.80 -1.48 -1.79
CA TRP A 88 0.63 -0.64 -1.54
C TRP A 88 0.69 0.61 -2.41
N VAL A 89 -0.38 0.88 -3.15
CA VAL A 89 -0.52 2.11 -3.94
C VAL A 89 -1.08 3.20 -3.05
N MET A 90 -0.30 4.26 -2.84
CA MET A 90 -0.68 5.37 -1.97
C MET A 90 -2.00 6.02 -2.47
N PRO A 91 -3.06 6.05 -1.66
CA PRO A 91 -4.27 6.81 -1.96
C PRO A 91 -4.00 8.31 -1.80
N ARG A 92 -4.92 9.15 -2.29
CA ARG A 92 -4.79 10.62 -2.13
C ARG A 92 -4.92 11.05 -0.67
N ASP A 93 -5.76 10.35 0.10
CA ASP A 93 -5.96 10.62 1.51
C ASP A 93 -4.83 10.01 2.35
N THR A 94 -4.05 10.88 3.00
CA THR A 94 -2.87 10.48 3.79
C THR A 94 -3.23 9.81 5.11
N GLU A 95 -4.41 10.07 5.67
CA GLU A 95 -4.86 9.35 6.86
C GLU A 95 -5.17 7.90 6.50
N TRP A 96 -5.89 7.68 5.38
CA TRP A 96 -6.16 6.33 4.90
C TRP A 96 -4.88 5.60 4.51
N ASP A 97 -3.92 6.28 3.88
CA ASP A 97 -2.61 5.71 3.58
C ASP A 97 -1.95 5.12 4.83
N ALA A 98 -1.85 5.90 5.91
CA ALA A 98 -1.24 5.45 7.16
C ALA A 98 -2.00 4.27 7.80
N ILE A 99 -3.33 4.31 7.82
CA ILE A 99 -4.15 3.24 8.40
C ILE A 99 -3.99 1.94 7.59
N PHE A 100 -3.95 2.01 6.26
CA PHE A 100 -3.74 0.83 5.42
C PHE A 100 -2.34 0.24 5.58
N GLN A 101 -1.29 1.06 5.65
CA GLN A 101 0.06 0.56 5.89
C GLN A 101 0.16 -0.17 7.24
N PHE A 102 -0.48 0.35 8.29
CA PHE A 102 -0.58 -0.33 9.58
C PHE A 102 -1.34 -1.66 9.46
N ALA A 103 -2.52 -1.66 8.84
CA ALA A 103 -3.34 -2.87 8.68
C ALA A 103 -2.62 -3.94 7.83
N ILE A 104 -1.88 -3.54 6.80
CA ILE A 104 -1.05 -4.43 5.99
C ILE A 104 0.01 -5.09 6.86
N ARG A 105 0.76 -4.30 7.65
CA ARG A 105 1.78 -4.83 8.56
C ARG A 105 1.19 -5.82 9.57
N GLU A 106 0.00 -5.56 10.09
CA GLU A 106 -0.70 -6.48 11.00
C GLU A 106 -1.15 -7.80 10.33
N GLU A 107 -1.35 -7.82 9.01
CA GLU A 107 -1.71 -9.04 8.27
C GLU A 107 -0.51 -9.81 7.74
N THR A 108 0.56 -9.10 7.35
CA THR A 108 1.74 -9.70 6.70
C THR A 108 2.93 -9.87 7.64
N GLY A 109 2.97 -9.16 8.77
CA GLY A 109 4.13 -9.03 9.65
C GLY A 109 5.16 -8.00 9.19
N TYR A 110 4.98 -7.39 8.00
CA TYR A 110 5.95 -6.47 7.40
C TYR A 110 5.27 -5.22 6.83
N ALA A 111 5.92 -4.07 6.99
CA ALA A 111 5.44 -2.84 6.36
C ALA A 111 5.61 -2.89 4.83
N PRO A 112 4.66 -2.36 4.05
CA PRO A 112 4.65 -2.53 2.59
C PRO A 112 5.72 -1.70 1.87
N TYR A 113 6.04 -2.09 0.64
CA TYR A 113 6.59 -1.15 -0.33
C TYR A 113 5.48 -0.19 -0.75
N VAL A 114 5.67 1.11 -0.59
CA VAL A 114 4.66 2.10 -0.98
C VAL A 114 5.00 2.64 -2.36
N ALA A 115 4.08 2.47 -3.31
CA ALA A 115 4.06 3.19 -4.58
C ALA A 115 3.45 4.59 -4.34
N GLN A 116 4.31 5.52 -3.95
CA GLN A 116 3.96 6.91 -3.65
C GLN A 116 3.78 7.70 -4.95
N ARG A 117 2.58 8.23 -5.16
CA ARG A 117 2.25 9.07 -6.33
C ARG A 117 1.68 10.43 -5.97
N TRP A 118 1.46 10.69 -4.67
CA TRP A 118 0.99 11.97 -4.16
C TRP A 118 2.09 12.66 -3.36
N PHE A 119 2.27 13.95 -3.61
CA PHE A 119 3.33 14.76 -3.00
C PHE A 119 2.75 16.09 -2.50
N PRO A 120 3.17 16.56 -1.31
CA PRO A 120 2.81 17.89 -0.85
C PRO A 120 3.54 18.94 -1.69
N GLN A 121 2.78 19.88 -2.25
CA GLN A 121 3.27 21.06 -2.97
C GLN A 121 2.31 22.22 -2.68
N ASP A 122 2.84 23.34 -2.18
CA ASP A 122 2.07 24.57 -1.91
C ASP A 122 0.75 24.30 -1.15
N GLU A 123 0.85 23.57 -0.04
CA GLU A 123 -0.29 23.16 0.83
C GLU A 123 -1.30 22.19 0.20
N ALA A 124 -1.12 21.79 -1.05
CA ALA A 124 -1.95 20.82 -1.75
C ALA A 124 -1.24 19.48 -1.96
N LEU A 125 -2.01 18.39 -2.05
CA LEU A 125 -1.51 17.10 -2.55
C LEU A 125 -1.69 17.02 -4.06
N VAL A 126 -0.58 16.88 -4.76
CA VAL A 126 -0.51 16.82 -6.23
C VAL A 126 -0.01 15.46 -6.66
N ARG A 127 -0.57 14.95 -7.76
CA ARG A 127 -0.10 13.69 -8.36
C ARG A 127 1.20 13.96 -9.12
N GLY A 128 2.24 13.19 -8.84
CA GLY A 128 3.54 13.29 -9.51
C GLY A 128 4.04 11.93 -9.99
N SER A 129 5.27 11.90 -10.51
CA SER A 129 5.93 10.66 -10.90
C SER A 129 6.04 9.70 -9.72
N VAL A 130 5.59 8.47 -9.91
CA VAL A 130 5.58 7.46 -8.85
C VAL A 130 6.99 7.19 -8.31
N ARG A 131 7.09 6.97 -7.00
CA ARG A 131 8.30 6.51 -6.31
C ARG A 131 7.97 5.25 -5.53
N VAL A 132 8.96 4.39 -5.34
CA VAL A 132 8.84 3.22 -4.46
C VAL A 132 9.60 3.48 -3.17
N VAL A 133 8.90 3.39 -2.05
CA VAL A 133 9.44 3.57 -0.70
C VAL A 133 9.41 2.23 0.03
N ASP A 134 10.56 1.78 0.53
CA ASP A 134 10.63 0.64 1.44
C ASP A 134 10.36 1.10 2.87
N THR A 135 9.10 1.02 3.29
CA THR A 135 8.69 1.50 4.62
C THR A 135 9.19 0.59 5.74
N GLN A 136 9.45 -0.70 5.47
CA GLN A 136 10.03 -1.59 6.46
C GLN A 136 11.45 -1.16 6.80
N MET A 137 12.25 -0.81 5.78
CA MET A 137 13.60 -0.29 5.99
C MET A 137 13.58 1.00 6.81
N LEU A 138 12.64 1.92 6.53
CA LEU A 138 12.50 3.16 7.29
C LEU A 138 12.17 2.92 8.77
N ILE A 139 11.24 1.99 9.06
CA ILE A 139 10.84 1.67 10.43
C ILE A 139 11.96 0.93 11.18
N SER A 140 12.71 0.06 10.50
CA SER A 140 13.78 -0.74 11.12
C SER A 140 15.06 0.07 11.39
N ALA A 141 15.17 1.28 10.83
CA ALA A 141 16.28 2.21 11.03
C ALA A 141 16.01 3.22 12.16
N LEU A 142 14.82 3.20 12.76
CA LEU A 142 14.43 3.99 13.93
C LEU A 142 14.65 3.19 15.22
#